data_AF-A0A6B3BEB6-F1
#
_entry.id   AF-A0A6B3BEB6-F1
#
_cell.length_a   1.000
_cell.length_b   1.000
_cell.length_c   1.000
_cell.angle_alpha   90.00
_cell.angle_beta   90.00
_cell.angle_gamma   90.00
#
_symmetry.space_group_name_H-M   'P 1'
#
loop_
_entity.id
_entity.type
_entity.pdbx_description
1 polymer ?
#
loop_
_entity_poly.entity_id
_entity_poly.type
_entity_poly.pdbx_seq_one_letter_code
_entity_poly.pdbx_strand_id
1 'polypeptide(L)' 'MSVARTRLPEVVVTGLGATTPLGGDAPTTWRGIVAGRSAARALTEPWADALPVRIAARAAV' A
#
# COMPACT_ATOMS: atom_id res chain seq x y z
N MET A 1 5.67 -38.36 19.47
CA MET A 1 4.33 -38.08 18.89
C MET A 1 4.51 -37.05 17.79
N SER A 2 4.25 -37.41 16.53
CA SER A 2 4.28 -36.49 15.38
C SER A 2 2.84 -36.20 14.98
N VAL A 3 2.46 -34.92 14.95
CA VAL A 3 1.15 -34.51 14.42
C VAL A 3 1.26 -34.54 12.90
N ALA A 4 0.48 -35.41 12.25
CA ALA A 4 0.43 -35.47 10.79
C ALA A 4 -0.10 -34.14 10.25
N ARG A 5 0.73 -33.41 9.49
CA ARG A 5 0.26 -32.28 8.69
C ARG A 5 -0.59 -32.82 7.54
N THR A 6 -1.87 -32.48 7.53
CA THR A 6 -2.75 -32.74 6.38
C THR A 6 -2.18 -32.02 5.15
N ARG A 7 -2.00 -32.72 4.03
CA ARG A 7 -1.67 -32.06 2.75
C ARG A 7 -2.89 -31.28 2.29
N LEU A 8 -2.82 -29.97 2.40
CA LEU A 8 -3.77 -29.08 1.75
C LEU A 8 -3.34 -28.89 0.29
N PRO A 9 -4.30 -28.68 -0.64
CA PRO A 9 -3.99 -28.31 -2.00
C PRO A 9 -3.25 -26.96 -2.03
N GLU A 10 -2.40 -26.78 -3.04
CA GLU A 10 -1.71 -25.51 -3.26
C GLU A 10 -2.72 -24.46 -3.75
N VAL A 11 -2.78 -23.33 -3.04
CA VAL A 11 -3.64 -22.19 -3.39
C VAL A 11 -2.74 -21.09 -3.93
N VAL A 12 -3.06 -20.56 -5.11
CA VAL A 12 -2.27 -19.54 -5.80
C VAL A 12 -3.04 -18.22 -5.93
N VAL A 13 -2.29 -17.12 -6.03
CA VAL A 13 -2.83 -15.80 -6.36
C VAL A 13 -3.01 -15.71 -7.88
N THR A 14 -4.23 -15.48 -8.35
CA THR A 14 -4.57 -15.40 -9.78
C THR A 14 -4.77 -13.96 -10.29
N GLY A 15 -4.73 -12.96 -9.39
CA GLY A 15 -4.84 -11.56 -9.74
C GLY A 15 -4.48 -10.63 -8.59
N LEU A 16 -4.05 -9.42 -8.92
CA LEU A 16 -3.71 -8.37 -7.97
C LEU A 16 -4.16 -7.00 -8.49
N GLY A 17 -4.85 -6.25 -7.63
CA GLY A 17 -5.16 -4.84 -7.83
C GLY A 17 -4.71 -4.04 -6.61
N ALA A 18 -4.32 -2.79 -6.81
CA ALA A 18 -3.95 -1.90 -5.72
C ALA A 18 -4.27 -0.47 -6.09
N THR A 19 -4.85 0.28 -5.14
CA THR A 19 -4.96 1.73 -5.20
C THR A 19 -4.29 2.27 -3.95
N THR A 20 -3.15 2.92 -4.14
CA THR A 20 -2.33 3.42 -3.02
C THR A 20 -1.83 4.82 -3.33
N PRO A 21 -1.33 5.55 -2.32
CA PRO A 21 -0.60 6.80 -2.56
C PRO A 21 0.69 6.65 -3.39
N LEU A 22 1.19 5.43 -3.60
CA LEU A 22 2.36 5.16 -4.43
C LEU A 22 2.01 4.85 -5.89
N GLY A 23 0.74 4.60 -6.20
CA GLY A 23 0.26 4.27 -7.54
C GLY A 23 -1.20 3.84 -7.58
N GLY A 24 -1.90 4.16 -8.68
CA GLY A 24 -3.30 3.80 -8.92
C GLY A 24 -3.53 2.35 -9.35
N ASP A 25 -2.44 1.60 -9.60
CA ASP A 25 -2.47 0.19 -9.93
C ASP A 25 -1.39 -0.61 -9.18
N ALA A 26 -1.44 -1.94 -9.29
CA ALA A 26 -0.48 -2.83 -8.64
C ALA A 26 0.97 -2.64 -9.16
N PRO A 27 1.23 -2.58 -10.49
CA PRO A 27 2.58 -2.33 -11.00
C PRO A 27 3.21 -1.01 -10.53
N THR A 28 2.46 0.09 -10.54
CA THR A 28 2.92 1.42 -10.11
C THR A 28 3.21 1.45 -8.61
N THR A 29 2.31 0.87 -7.80
CA THR A 29 2.50 0.69 -6.36
C THR A 29 3.80 -0.09 -6.08
N TRP A 30 4.00 -1.24 -6.74
CA TRP A 30 5.18 -2.08 -6.54
C TRP A 30 6.48 -1.36 -6.89
N ARG A 31 6.52 -0.68 -8.04
CA ARG A 31 7.69 0.15 -8.43
C ARG A 31 7.99 1.25 -7.40
N GLY A 32 6.98 1.79 -6.74
CA GLY A 32 7.14 2.75 -5.64
C GLY A 32 7.85 2.16 -4.44
N ILE A 33 7.38 0.99 -4.01
CA ILE A 33 7.93 0.25 -2.87
C ILE A 33 9.38 -0.15 -3.14
N VAL A 34 9.64 -0.80 -4.28
CA VAL A 34 10.99 -1.27 -4.66
C VAL A 34 11.98 -0.11 -4.78
N ALA A 35 11.54 1.05 -5.27
CA ALA A 35 12.37 2.24 -5.34
C ALA A 35 12.53 2.97 -4.00
N GLY A 36 11.99 2.45 -2.89
CA GLY A 36 12.06 3.07 -1.58
C GLY A 36 11.35 4.42 -1.48
N ARG A 37 10.38 4.70 -2.36
CA ARG A 37 9.65 5.97 -2.33
C ARG A 37 8.67 5.97 -1.18
N SER A 38 8.74 7.00 -0.34
CA SER A 38 7.65 7.34 0.57
C SER A 38 6.62 8.19 -0.17
N ALA A 39 5.33 7.99 0.08
CA ALA A 39 4.25 8.86 -0.40
C ALA A 39 3.81 9.91 0.65
N ALA A 40 4.31 9.82 1.88
CA ALA A 40 3.96 10.74 2.96
C ALA A 40 4.56 12.13 2.71
N ARG A 41 3.73 13.16 2.76
CA ARG A 41 4.09 14.57 2.53
C ARG A 41 3.36 15.45 3.56
N ALA A 42 3.86 16.67 3.74
CA ALA A 42 3.12 17.67 4.49
C ALA A 42 1.84 18.09 3.74
N LEU A 43 0.76 18.33 4.48
CA LEU A 43 -0.46 18.96 4.00
C LEU A 43 -0.26 20.48 4.05
N THR A 44 -0.16 21.08 2.87
CA THR A 44 0.14 22.51 2.67
C THR A 44 -1.11 23.34 2.37
N GLU A 45 -2.27 22.72 2.28
CA GLU A 45 -3.52 23.39 1.97
C GLU A 45 -4.05 24.16 3.20
N PRO A 46 -4.76 25.29 3.01
CA PRO A 46 -5.24 26.12 4.12
C PRO A 46 -6.13 25.38 5.12
N TRP A 47 -6.95 24.43 4.64
CA TRP A 47 -7.82 23.63 5.51
C TRP A 47 -7.04 22.76 6.49
N ALA A 48 -5.78 22.42 6.18
CA ALA A 48 -4.94 21.59 7.03
C ALA A 48 -4.40 22.36 8.25
N ASP A 49 -4.46 23.69 8.27
CA ASP A 49 -4.02 24.50 9.42
C ASP A 49 -4.85 24.22 10.68
N ALA A 50 -6.10 23.78 10.51
CA ALA A 50 -6.99 23.40 11.61
C ALA A 50 -6.75 21.97 12.12
N LEU A 51 -5.90 21.17 11.45
CA LEU A 51 -5.66 19.78 11.84
C LEU A 51 -4.54 19.65 12.87
N PRO A 52 -4.69 18.78 13.88
CA PRO A 52 -3.64 18.49 14.84
C PRO A 52 -2.44 17.73 14.22
N VAL A 53 -2.65 17.06 13.08
CA VAL A 53 -1.61 16.36 12.30
C VAL A 53 -1.69 16.80 10.85
N ARG A 54 -0.55 17.22 10.30
CA ARG A 54 -0.45 17.79 8.94
C ARG A 54 0.46 16.99 8.01
N ILE A 55 0.58 15.68 8.24
CA ILE A 55 1.33 14.76 7.37
C ILE A 55 0.35 13.72 6.85
N ALA A 56 0.30 13.53 5.54
CA ALA A 56 -0.57 12.57 4.88
C ALA A 56 0.05 12.03 3.59
N ALA A 57 -0.58 11.03 2.99
CA ALA A 57 -0.22 10.53 1.66
C ALA A 57 -1.46 10.60 0.76
N ARG A 58 -1.39 11.43 -0.29
CA ARG A 58 -2.52 11.59 -1.23
C ARG A 58 -2.70 10.33 -2.06
N ALA A 59 -3.95 9.90 -2.23
CA ALA A 59 -4.25 8.82 -3.15
C ALA A 59 -3.71 9.17 -4.55
N ALA A 60 -2.99 8.23 -5.15
CA ALA A 60 -2.65 8.33 -6.55
C ALA A 60 -3.91 7.98 -7.36
N VAL A 61 -4.07 8.67 -8.50
CA VAL A 61 -5.07 8.38 -9.52
C VAL A 61 -4.44 7.63 -10.67
#